data_AF-A0A935XDE2-F1
#
_entry.id   AF-A0A935XDE2-F1
#
_cell.length_a   1.000
_cell.length_b   1.000
_cell.length_c   1.000
_cell.angle_alpha   90.00
_cell.angle_beta   90.00
_cell.angle_gamma   90.00
#
_symmetry.space_group_name_H-M   'P 1'
#
loop_
_entity.id
_entity.type
_entity.pdbx_description
1 polymer ?
#
loop_
_entity_poly.entity_id
_entity_poly.type
_entity_poly.pdbx_seq_one_letter_code
_entity_poly.pdbx_strand_id
1 'polypeptide(L)'
;MRPSAPLARLAVVVPFVLAAPLTGSVAGAQVMQVRPVTPEAAAPRIGELRDKQGLFEAFRRNNLPRMDFNRSGPKACDEQVGRFCYWYDEREAKAPDEPRSIAEARDRLVAVLDSASRDFPDDRWTSGQLVRYLAESERMDDAVKAAARCRVGGWWCDALQGFALHVAGRFAASDSAWDRALSAMDEKQRCDWRDLKLLLDDAMLREYRESNCARRAAIEERVWWLARPMLSLAGSDARSEFLSRRLYTAFVEDAPSVYAMGFDVDERELLLRYGWPRAWSQHMVYAYGQGQQKVITGHEPAPAPPMLPVAATVRNPALSDSVGWRGKGLPGVRARYAPDVARALLPLTHQSGIFRRGDSALVVVAYDVTTTPALAGAATRPGELAAALVLTKGEEADASIVRLATPGVRGTITASTSWGPMLMSAEVSARKRTLARARYGMRATENPGSRVSISDLLLFDPYDGMPRTLDDILPHVSSSQVVREGSKVGIYWETYNTNPSGEGIQVSITVAPEDKDEGGWLRRGLTSLRLVREAQPVTVGLSDVSARGRGYTPRAVVVDLATLKPGRYLMQLEITAEGTVPVRGERVLTVRGGR
;
A
#
# COMPACT_ATOMS: atom_id res chain seq x y z
N MET A 1 -50.31 -44.73 -23.78
CA MET A 1 -51.19 -45.18 -24.88
C MET A 1 -51.63 -43.96 -25.69
N ARG A 2 -51.11 -43.80 -26.91
CA ARG A 2 -51.79 -43.13 -28.04
C ARG A 2 -52.81 -44.14 -28.63
N PRO A 3 -53.89 -43.78 -29.36
CA PRO A 3 -53.90 -43.01 -30.63
C PRO A 3 -55.07 -41.99 -30.75
N SER A 4 -54.96 -40.86 -31.48
CA SER A 4 -55.07 -40.61 -32.95
C SER A 4 -56.49 -40.27 -33.45
N ALA A 5 -56.56 -39.22 -34.28
CA ALA A 5 -57.68 -38.54 -34.98
C ALA A 5 -58.40 -39.44 -36.04
N PRO A 6 -59.22 -39.00 -37.05
CA PRO A 6 -59.59 -37.63 -37.55
C PRO A 6 -60.99 -37.42 -38.25
N LEU A 7 -61.20 -36.19 -38.79
CA LEU A 7 -61.90 -35.77 -40.05
C LEU A 7 -63.43 -35.99 -40.32
N ALA A 8 -64.13 -34.91 -40.72
CA ALA A 8 -65.04 -34.75 -41.91
C ALA A 8 -65.86 -33.43 -41.81
N ARG A 9 -65.63 -32.36 -42.61
CA ARG A 9 -66.23 -31.99 -43.92
C ARG A 9 -67.69 -32.42 -44.15
N LEU A 10 -68.63 -31.47 -44.29
CA LEU A 10 -69.15 -30.94 -45.59
C LEU A 10 -70.31 -29.95 -45.38
N ALA A 11 -70.53 -29.13 -46.42
CA ALA A 11 -71.39 -27.95 -46.51
C ALA A 11 -72.74 -28.23 -47.19
N VAL A 12 -73.77 -27.43 -46.89
CA VAL A 12 -74.99 -27.13 -47.70
C VAL A 12 -75.56 -25.81 -47.15
N VAL A 13 -75.45 -24.62 -47.78
CA VAL A 13 -76.13 -24.00 -48.94
C VAL A 13 -77.66 -23.89 -48.82
N VAL A 14 -78.19 -22.69 -48.52
CA VAL A 14 -79.56 -22.20 -48.84
C VAL A 14 -79.52 -20.65 -48.99
N PRO A 15 -80.30 -20.01 -49.89
CA PRO A 15 -79.83 -18.90 -50.73
C PRO A 15 -80.22 -17.49 -50.28
N PHE A 16 -79.49 -16.50 -50.81
CA PHE A 16 -79.76 -15.07 -50.71
C PHE A 16 -80.64 -14.62 -51.88
N VAL A 17 -81.76 -13.95 -51.57
CA VAL A 17 -82.54 -13.16 -52.53
C VAL A 17 -81.94 -11.75 -52.60
N LEU A 18 -81.73 -11.29 -53.84
CA LEU A 18 -81.24 -9.97 -54.21
C LEU A 18 -82.19 -8.83 -53.81
N ALA A 19 -81.63 -7.79 -53.22
CA ALA A 19 -82.09 -6.41 -53.43
C ALA A 19 -80.86 -5.49 -53.42
N ALA A 20 -80.56 -4.90 -54.59
CA ALA A 20 -79.52 -3.90 -54.76
C ALA A 20 -79.94 -2.56 -54.12
N PRO A 21 -78.97 -1.76 -53.65
CA PRO A 21 -78.70 -0.54 -54.40
C PRO A 21 -77.21 -0.26 -54.64
N LEU A 22 -76.93 0.10 -55.89
CA LEU A 22 -75.89 1.04 -56.33
C LEU A 22 -76.11 2.37 -55.58
N THR A 23 -75.15 3.19 -55.16
CA THR A 23 -73.70 3.31 -55.30
C THR A 23 -73.30 4.42 -54.34
N GLY A 24 -72.20 4.25 -53.62
CA GLY A 24 -71.60 5.31 -52.81
C GLY A 24 -70.30 4.81 -52.25
N SER A 25 -69.23 4.95 -53.03
CA SER A 25 -67.87 4.57 -52.65
C SER A 25 -67.39 5.39 -51.46
N VAL A 26 -67.69 4.91 -50.24
CA VAL A 26 -66.95 5.29 -49.05
C VAL A 26 -65.90 4.20 -48.86
N ALA A 27 -64.68 4.50 -49.29
CA ALA A 27 -63.52 3.71 -48.95
C ALA A 27 -63.43 3.65 -47.42
N GLY A 28 -63.90 2.54 -46.83
CA GLY A 28 -63.72 2.26 -45.43
C GLY A 28 -62.22 2.16 -45.16
N ALA A 29 -61.66 3.19 -44.53
CA ALA A 29 -60.32 3.13 -43.97
C ALA A 29 -60.31 1.98 -42.95
N GLN A 30 -59.73 0.85 -43.34
CA GLN A 30 -59.36 -0.18 -42.36
C GLN A 30 -58.34 0.44 -41.44
N VAL A 31 -58.72 0.69 -40.19
CA VAL A 31 -57.79 1.12 -39.14
C VAL A 31 -56.82 -0.05 -38.93
N MET A 32 -55.68 0.01 -39.60
CA MET A 32 -54.52 -0.79 -39.24
C MET A 32 -54.18 -0.48 -37.78
N GLN A 33 -53.85 -1.49 -36.98
CA GLN A 33 -53.32 -1.28 -35.64
C GLN A 33 -52.16 -0.28 -35.70
N VAL A 34 -52.41 0.94 -35.22
CA VAL A 34 -51.35 1.89 -34.92
C VAL A 34 -50.67 1.38 -33.66
N ARG A 35 -49.64 0.54 -33.83
CA ARG A 35 -48.64 0.39 -32.78
C ARG A 35 -47.97 1.75 -32.66
N PRO A 36 -47.94 2.39 -31.47
CA PRO A 36 -47.05 3.53 -31.28
C PRO A 36 -45.64 3.04 -31.60
N VAL A 37 -45.07 3.56 -32.69
CA VAL A 37 -43.63 3.51 -32.89
C VAL A 37 -43.10 4.50 -31.87
N THR A 38 -42.77 4.00 -30.67
CA THR A 38 -41.86 4.76 -29.80
C THR A 38 -40.64 5.04 -30.64
N PRO A 39 -40.28 6.30 -30.90
CA PRO A 39 -39.02 6.59 -31.58
C PRO A 39 -37.93 5.82 -30.86
N GLU A 40 -37.08 5.13 -31.60
CA GLU A 40 -35.82 4.65 -31.03
C GLU A 40 -35.20 5.84 -30.30
N ALA A 41 -34.89 5.68 -29.01
CA ALA A 41 -34.44 6.78 -28.18
C ALA A 41 -33.24 7.43 -28.88
N ALA A 42 -33.46 8.59 -29.50
CA ALA A 42 -32.38 9.30 -30.15
C ALA A 42 -31.34 9.57 -29.06
N ALA A 43 -30.10 9.14 -29.29
CA ALA A 43 -29.04 9.36 -28.33
C ALA A 43 -29.06 10.82 -27.88
N PRO A 44 -29.12 11.13 -26.57
CA PRO A 44 -28.95 12.49 -26.12
C PRO A 44 -27.65 12.96 -26.75
N ARG A 45 -27.71 14.06 -27.50
CA ARG A 45 -26.52 14.56 -28.18
C ARG A 45 -25.49 14.76 -27.09
N ILE A 46 -24.31 14.16 -27.23
CA ILE A 46 -23.22 14.24 -26.24
C ILE A 46 -22.94 15.69 -25.80
N GLY A 47 -23.19 16.66 -26.69
CA GLY A 47 -23.17 18.09 -26.39
C GLY A 47 -24.11 18.51 -25.25
N GLU A 48 -25.35 18.04 -25.21
CA GLU A 48 -26.31 18.38 -24.14
C GLU A 48 -25.85 17.84 -22.77
N LEU A 49 -25.24 16.65 -22.74
CA LEU A 49 -24.68 16.10 -21.51
C LEU A 49 -23.45 16.90 -21.05
N ARG A 50 -22.59 17.32 -21.99
CA ARG A 50 -21.45 18.21 -21.72
C ARG A 50 -21.91 19.58 -21.22
N ASP A 51 -22.99 20.13 -21.76
CA ASP A 51 -23.57 21.39 -21.29
C ASP A 51 -24.07 21.26 -19.85
N LYS A 52 -24.76 20.16 -19.52
CA LYS A 52 -25.19 19.88 -18.13
C LYS A 52 -24.01 19.72 -17.17
N GLN A 53 -22.93 19.07 -17.61
CA GLN A 53 -21.69 19.01 -16.84
C GLN A 53 -21.09 20.42 -16.64
N GLY A 54 -21.02 21.23 -17.70
CA GLY A 54 -20.53 22.60 -17.67
C GLY A 54 -21.31 23.48 -16.69
N LEU A 55 -22.64 23.37 -16.68
CA LEU A 55 -23.52 24.04 -15.74
C LEU A 55 -23.24 23.63 -14.29
N PHE A 56 -23.06 22.33 -14.03
CA PHE A 56 -22.70 21.83 -12.72
C PHE A 56 -21.34 22.36 -12.25
N GLU A 57 -20.30 22.27 -13.07
CA GLU A 57 -18.95 22.72 -12.68
C GLU A 57 -18.88 24.24 -12.49
N ALA A 58 -19.61 25.01 -13.30
CA ALA A 58 -19.76 26.45 -13.10
C ALA A 58 -20.47 26.76 -11.77
N PHE A 59 -21.56 26.05 -11.47
CA PHE A 59 -22.26 26.17 -10.19
C PHE A 59 -21.34 25.84 -9.01
N ARG A 60 -20.63 24.71 -9.06
CA ARG A 60 -19.67 24.29 -8.05
C ARG A 60 -18.61 25.34 -7.80
N ARG A 61 -17.93 25.83 -8.84
CA ARG A 61 -16.90 26.88 -8.72
C ARG A 61 -17.43 28.13 -8.01
N ASN A 62 -18.67 28.54 -8.30
CA ASN A 62 -19.28 29.73 -7.71
C ASN A 62 -19.69 29.55 -6.24
N ASN A 63 -19.89 28.32 -5.79
CA ASN A 63 -20.41 28.01 -4.46
C ASN A 63 -19.39 27.32 -3.52
N LEU A 64 -18.11 27.26 -3.90
CA LEU A 64 -17.07 26.65 -3.05
C LEU A 64 -16.97 27.33 -1.67
N PRO A 65 -16.70 26.56 -0.60
CA PRO A 65 -16.49 27.13 0.73
C PRO A 65 -15.22 28.01 0.75
N ARG A 66 -15.22 29.03 1.60
CA ARG A 66 -14.04 29.90 1.79
C ARG A 66 -13.07 29.30 2.79
N MET A 67 -11.78 29.41 2.53
CA MET A 67 -10.71 29.03 3.46
C MET A 67 -9.53 29.98 3.27
N ASP A 68 -9.16 30.70 4.33
CA ASP A 68 -8.02 31.60 4.28
C ASP A 68 -6.72 30.85 4.61
N PHE A 69 -5.66 31.12 3.84
CA PHE A 69 -4.34 30.54 4.05
C PHE A 69 -3.40 31.61 4.61
N ASN A 70 -2.83 31.39 5.80
CA ASN A 70 -1.93 32.34 6.46
C ASN A 70 -0.50 32.40 5.85
N ARG A 71 -0.31 31.99 4.58
CA ARG A 71 1.02 31.90 3.95
C ARG A 71 1.07 32.78 2.70
N SER A 72 1.79 33.90 2.79
CA SER A 72 2.07 34.80 1.66
C SER A 72 3.56 34.85 1.35
N GLY A 73 3.96 34.41 0.16
CA GLY A 73 5.27 34.74 -0.43
C GLY A 73 5.89 33.64 -1.32
N PRO A 74 6.61 34.01 -2.40
CA PRO A 74 7.25 33.06 -3.34
C PRO A 74 8.42 32.24 -2.76
N LYS A 75 8.87 32.52 -1.52
CA LYS A 75 9.88 31.72 -0.80
C LYS A 75 9.30 30.52 -0.04
N ALA A 76 7.99 30.31 -0.10
CA ALA A 76 7.28 29.26 0.63
C ALA A 76 6.77 28.11 -0.26
N CYS A 77 7.30 27.98 -1.49
CA CYS A 77 6.91 26.90 -2.39
C CYS A 77 7.72 25.64 -2.10
N ASP A 78 7.04 24.53 -1.77
CA ASP A 78 7.75 23.26 -1.53
C ASP A 78 8.14 22.62 -2.87
N GLU A 79 7.24 22.65 -3.86
CA GLU A 79 7.46 22.11 -5.20
C GLU A 79 6.82 23.01 -6.26
N GLN A 80 7.57 23.36 -7.31
CA GLN A 80 7.03 24.08 -8.48
C GLN A 80 6.63 23.07 -9.56
N VAL A 81 5.37 23.08 -9.97
CA VAL A 81 4.83 22.24 -11.06
C VAL A 81 4.21 23.14 -12.11
N GLY A 82 4.96 23.45 -13.15
CA GLY A 82 4.55 24.42 -14.18
C GLY A 82 4.15 25.75 -13.55
N ARG A 83 2.90 26.18 -13.73
CA ARG A 83 2.33 27.39 -13.10
C ARG A 83 1.89 27.23 -11.63
N PHE A 84 1.82 26.02 -11.12
CA PHE A 84 1.36 25.76 -9.76
C PHE A 84 2.52 25.77 -8.78
N CYS A 85 2.30 26.46 -7.66
CA CYS A 85 3.11 26.28 -6.47
C CYS A 85 2.40 25.28 -5.56
N TYR A 86 3.07 24.17 -5.28
CA TYR A 86 2.54 23.10 -4.47
C TYR A 86 3.09 23.15 -3.05
N TRP A 87 2.20 22.97 -2.08
CA TRP A 87 2.50 23.01 -0.65
C TRP A 87 2.20 21.67 0.01
N TYR A 88 3.09 21.25 0.89
CA TYR A 88 2.95 20.04 1.68
C TYR A 88 3.01 20.37 3.18
N ASP A 89 1.85 20.35 3.84
CA ASP A 89 1.79 20.40 5.29
C ASP A 89 0.77 19.39 5.84
N GLU A 90 1.27 18.30 6.46
CA GLU A 90 0.42 17.32 7.14
C GLU A 90 -0.34 17.90 8.35
N ARG A 91 0.02 19.11 8.80
CA ARG A 91 -0.62 19.82 9.91
C ARG A 91 -1.55 20.92 9.44
N GLU A 92 -1.78 21.03 8.13
CA GLU A 92 -2.75 21.98 7.59
C GLU A 92 -4.14 21.71 8.16
N ALA A 93 -4.93 22.78 8.30
CA ALA A 93 -6.31 22.65 8.76
C ALA A 93 -7.10 21.76 7.79
N LYS A 94 -7.98 20.93 8.35
CA LYS A 94 -8.87 20.09 7.54
C LYS A 94 -9.64 20.99 6.56
N ALA A 95 -9.65 20.58 5.28
CA ALA A 95 -10.45 21.25 4.27
C ALA A 95 -11.92 21.34 4.69
N PRO A 96 -12.63 22.45 4.37
CA PRO A 96 -14.05 22.57 4.63
C PRO A 96 -14.85 21.47 3.94
N ASP A 97 -15.91 21.01 4.59
CA ASP A 97 -16.83 20.04 3.99
C ASP A 97 -17.58 20.68 2.80
N GLU A 98 -17.92 19.86 1.80
CA GLU A 98 -18.63 20.35 0.61
C GLU A 98 -20.04 20.87 0.98
N PRO A 99 -20.42 22.08 0.54
CA PRO A 99 -21.77 22.58 0.71
C PRO A 99 -22.82 21.63 0.15
N ARG A 100 -23.88 21.38 0.92
CA ARG A 100 -24.99 20.50 0.53
C ARG A 100 -25.61 20.86 -0.83
N SER A 101 -25.66 22.14 -1.17
CA SER A 101 -26.16 22.61 -2.47
C SER A 101 -25.33 22.10 -3.66
N ILE A 102 -24.01 21.96 -3.50
CA ILE A 102 -23.13 21.38 -4.52
C ILE A 102 -23.36 19.87 -4.62
N ALA A 103 -23.46 19.18 -3.48
CA ALA A 103 -23.77 17.74 -3.47
C ALA A 103 -25.10 17.43 -4.17
N GLU A 104 -26.16 18.19 -3.88
CA GLU A 104 -27.48 18.02 -4.52
C GLU A 104 -27.43 18.35 -6.03
N ALA A 105 -26.63 19.34 -6.45
CA ALA A 105 -26.44 19.64 -7.86
C ALA A 105 -25.69 18.50 -8.59
N ARG A 106 -24.72 17.89 -7.90
CA ARG A 106 -23.98 16.72 -8.41
C ARG A 106 -24.89 15.51 -8.54
N ASP A 107 -25.75 15.25 -7.56
CA ASP A 107 -26.71 14.14 -7.61
C ASP A 107 -27.66 14.25 -8.82
N ARG A 108 -28.10 15.48 -9.16
CA ARG A 108 -28.89 15.72 -10.39
C ARG A 108 -28.11 15.38 -11.65
N LEU A 109 -26.83 15.77 -11.73
CA LEU A 109 -25.97 15.41 -12.86
C LEU A 109 -25.76 13.88 -12.95
N VAL A 110 -25.47 13.23 -11.82
CA VAL A 110 -25.30 11.77 -11.73
C VAL A 110 -26.55 11.04 -12.21
N ALA A 111 -27.75 11.50 -11.84
CA ALA A 111 -29.00 10.87 -12.30
C ALA A 111 -29.16 10.95 -13.83
N VAL A 112 -28.79 12.08 -14.44
CA VAL A 112 -28.81 12.25 -15.91
C VAL A 112 -27.78 11.35 -16.58
N LEU A 113 -26.55 11.30 -16.05
CA LEU A 113 -25.48 10.45 -16.57
C LEU A 113 -25.81 8.95 -16.41
N ASP A 114 -26.46 8.55 -15.31
CA ASP A 114 -26.88 7.16 -15.10
C ASP A 114 -27.96 6.74 -16.10
N SER A 115 -28.94 7.60 -16.40
CA SER A 115 -29.91 7.33 -17.45
C SER A 115 -29.22 7.18 -18.81
N ALA A 116 -28.40 8.17 -19.19
CA ALA A 116 -27.69 8.14 -20.46
C ALA A 116 -26.75 6.92 -20.60
N SER A 117 -26.06 6.53 -19.52
CA SER A 117 -25.17 5.36 -19.54
C SER A 117 -25.92 4.03 -19.68
N ARG A 118 -27.21 3.97 -19.31
CA ARG A 118 -28.04 2.77 -19.52
C ARG A 118 -28.49 2.67 -20.97
N ASP A 119 -28.84 3.81 -21.56
CA ASP A 119 -29.32 3.89 -22.93
C ASP A 119 -28.15 3.75 -23.94
N PHE A 120 -26.94 4.23 -23.58
CA PHE A 120 -25.73 4.23 -24.41
C PHE A 120 -24.54 3.62 -23.65
N PRO A 121 -24.57 2.31 -23.37
CA PRO A 121 -23.54 1.67 -22.54
C PRO A 121 -22.16 1.57 -23.23
N ASP A 122 -22.10 1.78 -24.54
CA ASP A 122 -20.90 1.83 -25.37
C ASP A 122 -20.33 3.24 -25.56
N ASP A 123 -20.94 4.28 -24.96
CA ASP A 123 -20.39 5.63 -24.96
C ASP A 123 -19.30 5.78 -23.88
N ARG A 124 -18.08 6.08 -24.35
CA ARG A 124 -16.89 6.22 -23.50
C ARG A 124 -17.00 7.37 -22.51
N TRP A 125 -17.49 8.52 -22.97
CA TRP A 125 -17.53 9.73 -22.16
C TRP A 125 -18.56 9.62 -21.04
N THR A 126 -19.77 9.14 -21.35
CA THR A 126 -20.88 9.02 -20.38
C THR A 126 -20.54 8.02 -19.28
N SER A 127 -20.02 6.85 -19.64
CA SER A 127 -19.58 5.83 -18.67
C SER A 127 -18.45 6.35 -17.77
N GLY A 128 -17.50 7.09 -18.33
CA GLY A 128 -16.41 7.72 -17.58
C GLY A 128 -16.88 8.77 -16.59
N GLN A 129 -17.69 9.74 -17.03
CA GLN A 129 -18.18 10.81 -16.16
C GLN A 129 -19.10 10.26 -15.07
N LEU A 130 -19.94 9.27 -15.36
CA LEU A 130 -20.78 8.62 -14.35
C LEU A 130 -19.93 8.02 -13.23
N VAL A 131 -18.93 7.21 -13.58
CA VAL A 131 -18.02 6.58 -12.60
C VAL A 131 -17.26 7.64 -11.81
N ARG A 132 -16.74 8.68 -12.47
CA ARG A 132 -16.06 9.80 -11.82
C ARG A 132 -16.95 10.47 -10.77
N TYR A 133 -18.14 10.94 -11.14
CA TYR A 133 -18.99 11.68 -10.20
C TYR A 133 -19.59 10.80 -9.11
N LEU A 134 -19.79 9.50 -9.34
CA LEU A 134 -20.12 8.56 -8.26
C LEU A 134 -18.97 8.42 -7.25
N ALA A 135 -17.72 8.35 -7.73
CA ALA A 135 -16.54 8.32 -6.87
C ALA A 135 -16.32 9.63 -6.11
N GLU A 136 -16.50 10.79 -6.77
CA GLU A 136 -16.46 12.10 -6.10
C GLU A 136 -17.54 12.20 -5.00
N SER A 137 -18.70 11.55 -5.19
CA SER A 137 -19.82 11.53 -4.23
C SER A 137 -19.70 10.46 -3.13
N GLU A 138 -18.55 9.79 -3.05
CA GLU A 138 -18.30 8.68 -2.13
C GLU A 138 -19.23 7.47 -2.28
N ARG A 139 -19.90 7.33 -3.43
CA ARG A 139 -20.82 6.23 -3.76
C ARG A 139 -20.09 5.08 -4.45
N MET A 140 -19.11 4.50 -3.75
CA MET A 140 -18.14 3.56 -4.35
C MET A 140 -18.78 2.29 -4.91
N ASP A 141 -19.77 1.72 -4.21
CA ASP A 141 -20.46 0.52 -4.70
C ASP A 141 -21.29 0.80 -5.96
N ASP A 142 -21.86 2.00 -6.07
CA ASP A 142 -22.57 2.42 -7.28
C ASP A 142 -21.60 2.67 -8.44
N ALA A 143 -20.42 3.24 -8.16
CA ALA A 143 -19.36 3.39 -9.15
C ALA A 143 -18.90 2.03 -9.70
N VAL A 144 -18.74 1.02 -8.83
CA VAL A 144 -18.40 -0.36 -9.24
C VAL A 144 -19.50 -0.96 -10.12
N LYS A 145 -20.78 -0.80 -9.74
CA LYS A 145 -21.92 -1.26 -10.56
C LYS A 145 -21.98 -0.53 -11.91
N ALA A 146 -21.72 0.77 -11.93
CA ALA A 146 -21.69 1.57 -13.16
C ALA A 146 -20.57 1.11 -14.10
N ALA A 147 -19.35 0.94 -13.59
CA ALA A 147 -18.23 0.43 -14.37
C ALA A 147 -18.49 -0.98 -14.94
N ALA A 148 -19.18 -1.85 -14.20
CA ALA A 148 -19.54 -3.19 -14.65
C ALA A 148 -20.57 -3.21 -15.80
N ARG A 149 -21.34 -2.13 -16.00
CA ARG A 149 -22.31 -2.01 -17.11
C ARG A 149 -21.69 -1.52 -18.41
N CYS A 150 -20.46 -1.00 -18.37
CA CYS A 150 -19.76 -0.48 -19.54
C CYS A 150 -19.64 -1.55 -20.66
N ARG A 151 -19.88 -1.13 -21.90
CA ARG A 151 -19.78 -1.95 -23.12
C ARG A 151 -18.84 -1.38 -24.18
N VAL A 152 -18.09 -0.33 -23.85
CA VAL A 152 -17.05 0.25 -24.70
C VAL A 152 -16.00 -0.81 -25.04
N GLY A 153 -15.66 -0.95 -26.32
CA GLY A 153 -14.62 -1.88 -26.77
C GLY A 153 -13.20 -1.50 -26.29
N GLY A 154 -12.28 -2.48 -26.34
CA GLY A 154 -10.87 -2.28 -25.94
C GLY A 154 -10.68 -2.29 -24.43
N TRP A 155 -9.77 -1.45 -23.93
CA TRP A 155 -9.32 -1.45 -22.53
C TRP A 155 -10.19 -0.61 -21.57
N TRP A 156 -11.08 0.24 -22.09
CA TRP A 156 -11.73 1.30 -21.32
C TRP A 156 -12.58 0.78 -20.16
N CYS A 157 -13.42 -0.24 -20.41
CA CYS A 157 -14.28 -0.78 -19.36
C CYS A 157 -13.49 -1.47 -18.24
N ASP A 158 -12.41 -2.18 -18.57
CA ASP A 158 -11.52 -2.77 -17.56
C ASP A 158 -10.80 -1.68 -16.74
N ALA A 159 -10.38 -0.57 -17.37
CA ALA A 159 -9.81 0.57 -16.65
C ALA A 159 -10.84 1.23 -15.71
N LEU A 160 -12.08 1.44 -16.16
CA LEU A 160 -13.17 1.95 -15.31
C LEU A 160 -13.42 1.04 -14.10
N GLN A 161 -13.40 -0.28 -14.32
CA GLN A 161 -13.53 -1.26 -13.23
C GLN A 161 -12.34 -1.16 -12.27
N GLY A 162 -11.11 -1.09 -12.78
CA GLY A 162 -9.89 -0.91 -11.98
C GLY A 162 -9.99 0.33 -11.08
N PHE A 163 -10.35 1.47 -11.66
CA PHE A 163 -10.57 2.71 -10.91
C PHE A 163 -11.68 2.57 -9.85
N ALA A 164 -12.86 2.07 -10.22
CA ALA A 164 -13.99 1.94 -9.30
C ALA A 164 -13.69 0.98 -8.14
N LEU A 165 -12.98 -0.12 -8.42
CA LEU A 165 -12.54 -1.09 -7.41
C LEU A 165 -11.45 -0.51 -6.50
N HIS A 166 -10.53 0.29 -7.05
CA HIS A 166 -9.51 0.98 -6.28
C HIS A 166 -10.14 1.94 -5.26
N VAL A 167 -11.03 2.83 -5.70
CA VAL A 167 -11.70 3.79 -4.79
C VAL A 167 -12.64 3.11 -3.79
N ALA A 168 -13.10 1.89 -4.09
CA ALA A 168 -13.83 1.03 -3.15
C ALA A 168 -12.93 0.25 -2.18
N GLY A 169 -11.61 0.39 -2.25
CA GLY A 169 -10.63 -0.33 -1.41
C GLY A 169 -10.49 -1.82 -1.75
N ARG A 170 -10.94 -2.25 -2.94
CA ARG A 170 -10.91 -3.65 -3.42
C ARG A 170 -9.65 -3.89 -4.27
N PHE A 171 -8.48 -3.71 -3.66
CA PHE A 171 -7.19 -3.63 -4.36
C PHE A 171 -6.82 -4.86 -5.19
N ALA A 172 -7.03 -6.08 -4.68
CA ALA A 172 -6.77 -7.31 -5.45
C ALA A 172 -7.58 -7.36 -6.75
N ALA A 173 -8.89 -7.07 -6.67
CA ALA A 173 -9.76 -7.07 -7.83
C ALA A 173 -9.44 -5.90 -8.78
N SER A 174 -9.07 -4.74 -8.22
CA SER A 174 -8.60 -3.59 -9.00
C SER A 174 -7.36 -3.93 -9.80
N ASP A 175 -6.35 -4.55 -9.19
CA ASP A 175 -5.12 -4.95 -9.88
C ASP A 175 -5.40 -5.92 -11.03
N SER A 176 -6.24 -6.93 -10.81
CA SER A 176 -6.65 -7.84 -11.89
C SER A 176 -7.39 -7.13 -13.03
N ALA A 177 -8.20 -6.11 -12.73
CA ALA A 177 -8.87 -5.31 -13.76
C ALA A 177 -7.87 -4.45 -14.53
N TRP A 178 -6.88 -3.86 -13.84
CA TRP A 178 -5.81 -3.11 -14.48
C TRP A 178 -4.92 -3.98 -15.37
N ASP A 179 -4.64 -5.22 -14.97
CA ASP A 179 -3.88 -6.14 -15.82
C ASP A 179 -4.62 -6.43 -17.13
N ARG A 180 -5.94 -6.68 -17.07
CA ARG A 180 -6.76 -6.83 -18.28
C ARG A 180 -6.76 -5.57 -19.16
N ALA A 181 -6.93 -4.39 -18.54
CA ALA A 181 -6.90 -3.11 -19.25
C ALA A 181 -5.57 -2.91 -19.97
N LEU A 182 -4.44 -3.09 -19.27
CA LEU A 182 -3.10 -2.92 -19.84
C LEU A 182 -2.82 -3.97 -20.94
N SER A 183 -3.24 -5.22 -20.77
CA SER A 183 -3.09 -6.26 -21.79
C SER A 183 -3.87 -5.96 -23.07
N ALA A 184 -5.01 -5.26 -22.98
CA ALA A 184 -5.82 -4.85 -24.13
C ALA A 184 -5.28 -3.59 -24.85
N MET A 185 -4.33 -2.85 -24.26
CA MET A 185 -3.66 -1.73 -24.91
C MET A 185 -2.57 -2.21 -25.89
N ASP A 186 -2.32 -1.44 -26.95
CA ASP A 186 -1.12 -1.62 -27.77
C ASP A 186 0.16 -1.34 -26.96
N GLU A 187 1.32 -1.76 -27.47
CA GLU A 187 2.59 -1.66 -26.73
C GLU A 187 2.96 -0.22 -26.35
N LYS A 188 2.73 0.74 -27.25
CA LYS A 188 3.06 2.15 -27.01
C LYS A 188 2.17 2.73 -25.91
N GLN A 189 0.86 2.53 -26.03
CA GLN A 189 -0.12 2.99 -25.05
C GLN A 189 0.13 2.34 -23.69
N ARG A 190 0.38 1.03 -23.65
CA ARG A 190 0.73 0.31 -22.41
C ARG A 190 2.01 0.85 -21.78
N CYS A 191 2.99 1.25 -22.58
CA CYS A 191 4.20 1.89 -22.07
C CYS A 191 3.93 3.25 -21.45
N ASP A 192 3.17 4.09 -22.16
CA ASP A 192 2.86 5.45 -21.73
C ASP A 192 2.03 5.46 -20.44
N TRP A 193 1.13 4.49 -20.28
CA TRP A 193 0.31 4.31 -19.07
C TRP A 193 1.12 3.90 -17.84
N ARG A 194 2.23 3.16 -18.03
CA ARG A 194 3.11 2.72 -16.94
C ARG A 194 4.27 3.68 -16.66
N ASP A 195 4.41 4.75 -17.43
CA ASP A 195 5.57 5.64 -17.35
C ASP A 195 5.71 6.33 -15.98
N LEU A 196 6.77 5.95 -15.23
CA LEU A 196 7.07 6.44 -13.88
C LEU A 196 7.93 7.70 -13.83
N LYS A 197 8.32 8.31 -14.96
CA LYS A 197 9.30 9.42 -14.99
C LYS A 197 8.99 10.57 -14.00
N LEU A 198 7.72 10.87 -13.76
CA LEU A 198 7.30 11.95 -12.85
C LEU A 198 7.46 11.59 -11.36
N LEU A 199 7.55 10.29 -11.03
CA LEU A 199 7.56 9.81 -9.66
C LEU A 199 8.98 9.43 -9.19
N LEU A 200 9.85 9.03 -10.11
CA LEU A 200 11.20 8.56 -9.80
C LEU A 200 12.10 9.70 -9.31
N ASP A 201 12.95 9.40 -8.33
CA ASP A 201 14.06 10.26 -7.97
C ASP A 201 15.11 10.36 -9.09
N ASP A 202 16.00 11.33 -8.99
CA ASP A 202 16.97 11.61 -10.07
C ASP A 202 17.93 10.43 -10.33
N ALA A 203 18.21 9.60 -9.32
CA ALA A 203 19.11 8.46 -9.45
C ALA A 203 18.46 7.30 -10.23
N MET A 204 17.18 7.01 -10.00
CA MET A 204 16.42 6.03 -10.79
C MET A 204 16.00 6.57 -12.15
N LEU A 205 15.66 7.86 -12.24
CA LEU A 205 15.16 8.47 -13.48
C LEU A 205 16.18 8.37 -14.62
N ARG A 206 17.48 8.51 -14.35
CA ARG A 206 18.54 8.38 -15.37
C ARG A 206 18.51 7.01 -16.05
N GLU A 207 18.59 5.95 -15.26
CA GLU A 207 18.52 4.56 -15.76
C GLU A 207 17.19 4.25 -16.46
N TYR A 208 16.09 4.77 -15.90
CA TYR A 208 14.77 4.56 -16.48
C TYR A 208 14.64 5.20 -17.87
N ARG A 209 15.24 6.38 -18.09
CA ARG A 209 15.24 7.07 -19.40
C ARG A 209 16.03 6.30 -20.46
N GLU A 210 17.13 5.66 -20.07
CA GLU A 210 17.98 4.84 -20.94
C GLU A 210 17.37 3.48 -21.28
N SER A 211 16.36 3.04 -20.51
CA SER A 211 15.68 1.76 -20.71
C SER A 211 14.56 1.84 -21.75
N ASN A 212 14.45 0.80 -22.59
CA ASN A 212 13.30 0.62 -23.48
C ASN A 212 12.07 0.06 -22.71
N CYS A 213 10.91 -0.03 -23.38
CA CYS A 213 9.67 -0.41 -22.70
C CYS A 213 9.71 -1.78 -22.02
N ALA A 214 10.34 -2.78 -22.68
CA ALA A 214 10.47 -4.12 -22.14
C ALA A 214 11.34 -4.15 -20.86
N ARG A 215 12.46 -3.43 -20.86
CA ARG A 215 13.34 -3.33 -19.67
C ARG A 215 12.71 -2.55 -18.52
N ARG A 216 11.91 -1.52 -18.84
CA ARG A 216 11.17 -0.75 -17.82
C ARG A 216 10.16 -1.60 -17.05
N ALA A 217 9.54 -2.59 -17.69
CA ALA A 217 8.52 -3.43 -17.05
C ALA A 217 9.01 -4.09 -15.75
N ALA A 218 10.23 -4.66 -15.75
CA ALA A 218 10.80 -5.28 -14.55
C ALA A 218 11.13 -4.24 -13.45
N ILE A 219 11.59 -3.05 -13.85
CA ILE A 219 11.83 -1.93 -12.92
C ILE A 219 10.51 -1.49 -12.29
N GLU A 220 9.47 -1.28 -13.11
CA GLU A 220 8.14 -0.86 -12.68
C GLU A 220 7.52 -1.86 -11.70
N GLU A 221 7.56 -3.15 -12.01
CA GLU A 221 7.03 -4.21 -11.14
C GLU A 221 7.70 -4.21 -9.76
N ARG A 222 9.04 -4.15 -9.74
CA ARG A 222 9.81 -4.06 -8.49
C ARG A 222 9.49 -2.80 -7.69
N VAL A 223 9.41 -1.66 -8.36
CA VAL A 223 9.05 -0.38 -7.73
C VAL A 223 7.66 -0.47 -7.11
N TRP A 224 6.69 -1.02 -7.84
CA TRP A 224 5.32 -1.13 -7.36
C TRP A 224 5.16 -2.12 -6.22
N TRP A 225 5.92 -3.22 -6.20
CA TRP A 225 5.96 -4.14 -5.06
C TRP A 225 6.50 -3.43 -3.81
N LEU A 226 7.65 -2.76 -3.92
CA LEU A 226 8.31 -2.12 -2.77
C LEU A 226 7.58 -0.86 -2.28
N ALA A 227 6.79 -0.19 -3.14
CA ALA A 227 5.97 0.96 -2.77
C ALA A 227 4.77 0.61 -1.86
N ARG A 228 4.37 -0.67 -1.79
CA ARG A 228 3.20 -1.08 -1.02
C ARG A 228 3.39 -0.77 0.48
N PRO A 229 2.45 -0.07 1.13
CA PRO A 229 2.47 0.11 2.58
C PRO A 229 2.45 -1.23 3.32
N MET A 230 1.68 -2.19 2.81
CA MET A 230 1.56 -3.54 3.35
C MET A 230 1.91 -4.56 2.25
N LEU A 231 3.06 -5.23 2.36
CA LEU A 231 3.48 -6.27 1.40
C LEU A 231 2.58 -7.51 1.49
N SER A 232 2.00 -7.76 2.68
CA SER A 232 1.07 -8.89 2.89
C SER A 232 -0.34 -8.65 2.36
N LEU A 233 -0.64 -7.48 1.77
CA LEU A 233 -1.93 -7.23 1.11
C LEU A 233 -2.07 -8.15 -0.12
N ALA A 234 -3.30 -8.40 -0.58
CA ALA A 234 -3.52 -8.96 -1.92
C ALA A 234 -3.73 -7.80 -2.91
N GLY A 235 -2.93 -7.73 -3.97
CA GLY A 235 -2.91 -6.61 -4.92
C GLY A 235 -2.21 -5.34 -4.38
N SER A 236 -1.79 -4.48 -5.30
CA SER A 236 -1.02 -3.27 -5.04
C SER A 236 -1.92 -2.03 -5.03
N ASP A 237 -2.12 -1.46 -3.85
CA ASP A 237 -2.79 -0.18 -3.68
C ASP A 237 -2.02 0.98 -4.34
N ALA A 238 -0.68 0.97 -4.26
CA ALA A 238 0.16 2.00 -4.88
C ALA A 238 0.12 1.98 -6.42
N ARG A 239 0.16 0.78 -7.03
CA ARG A 239 0.05 0.63 -8.50
C ARG A 239 -1.35 1.03 -8.98
N SER A 240 -2.38 0.50 -8.33
CA SER A 240 -3.76 0.81 -8.70
C SER A 240 -4.10 2.29 -8.48
N GLU A 241 -3.52 2.97 -7.48
CA GLU A 241 -3.60 4.42 -7.33
C GLU A 241 -3.02 5.13 -8.55
N PHE A 242 -1.81 4.79 -8.98
CA PHE A 242 -1.17 5.44 -10.12
C PHE A 242 -1.97 5.28 -11.41
N LEU A 243 -2.45 4.05 -11.68
CA LEU A 243 -3.29 3.79 -12.86
C LEU A 243 -4.66 4.48 -12.74
N SER A 244 -5.19 4.60 -11.53
CA SER A 244 -6.40 5.39 -11.26
C SER A 244 -6.20 6.87 -11.56
N ARG A 245 -5.04 7.45 -11.20
CA ARG A 245 -4.66 8.82 -11.59
C ARG A 245 -4.59 8.97 -13.10
N ARG A 246 -3.95 8.02 -13.79
CA ARG A 246 -3.89 8.00 -15.27
C ARG A 246 -5.27 7.98 -15.93
N LEU A 247 -6.21 7.22 -15.38
CA LEU A 247 -7.58 7.24 -15.87
C LEU A 247 -8.30 8.54 -15.51
N TYR A 248 -8.06 9.07 -14.31
CA TYR A 248 -8.66 10.33 -13.91
C TYR A 248 -8.23 11.47 -14.82
N THR A 249 -6.97 11.50 -15.29
CA THR A 249 -6.56 12.49 -16.32
C THR A 249 -7.44 12.38 -17.56
N ALA A 250 -7.79 11.16 -18.00
CA ALA A 250 -8.68 10.97 -19.15
C ALA A 250 -10.13 11.39 -18.87
N PHE A 251 -10.58 11.39 -17.60
CA PHE A 251 -11.90 11.93 -17.26
C PHE A 251 -11.94 13.46 -17.34
N VAL A 252 -10.83 14.13 -17.08
CA VAL A 252 -10.77 15.61 -17.02
C VAL A 252 -10.25 16.26 -18.30
N GLU A 253 -9.54 15.53 -19.17
CA GLU A 253 -9.10 16.01 -20.49
C GLU A 253 -10.26 16.56 -21.34
N ASP A 254 -11.40 15.87 -21.34
CA ASP A 254 -12.61 16.25 -22.10
C ASP A 254 -13.71 16.83 -21.21
N ALA A 255 -13.36 17.37 -20.04
CA ALA A 255 -14.32 17.93 -19.09
C ALA A 255 -13.85 19.29 -18.54
N PRO A 256 -14.79 20.15 -18.10
CA PRO A 256 -14.43 21.38 -17.40
C PRO A 256 -13.64 21.05 -16.12
N SER A 257 -12.46 21.66 -15.96
CA SER A 257 -11.73 21.63 -14.70
C SER A 257 -12.43 22.48 -13.64
N VAL A 258 -12.21 22.13 -12.38
CA VAL A 258 -12.63 22.93 -11.24
C VAL A 258 -11.73 24.16 -11.11
N TYR A 259 -10.49 24.07 -11.58
CA TYR A 259 -9.62 25.23 -11.73
C TYR A 259 -10.13 26.14 -12.86
N ALA A 260 -9.98 27.45 -12.66
CA ALA A 260 -10.54 28.46 -13.56
C ALA A 260 -9.91 28.45 -14.98
N MET A 261 -8.68 27.96 -15.11
CA MET A 261 -7.92 27.96 -16.37
C MET A 261 -8.08 26.69 -17.22
N GLY A 262 -8.90 25.73 -16.78
CA GLY A 262 -9.03 24.44 -17.47
C GLY A 262 -7.90 23.45 -17.16
N PHE A 263 -8.04 22.22 -17.67
CA PHE A 263 -7.07 21.14 -17.50
C PHE A 263 -5.97 21.24 -18.56
N ASP A 264 -4.72 21.37 -18.11
CA ASP A 264 -3.53 21.51 -18.96
C ASP A 264 -2.44 20.50 -18.56
N VAL A 265 -1.25 20.63 -19.16
CA VAL A 265 -0.12 19.75 -18.86
C VAL A 265 0.38 19.88 -17.41
N ASP A 266 0.20 21.05 -16.80
CA ASP A 266 0.63 21.31 -15.43
C ASP A 266 -0.34 20.65 -14.43
N GLU A 267 -1.65 20.77 -14.67
CA GLU A 267 -2.68 20.08 -13.89
C GLU A 267 -2.58 18.55 -14.06
N ARG A 268 -2.24 18.07 -15.26
CA ARG A 268 -1.94 16.65 -15.49
C ARG A 268 -0.77 16.17 -14.63
N GLU A 269 0.32 16.93 -14.57
CA GLU A 269 1.48 16.57 -13.75
C GLU A 269 1.10 16.56 -12.25
N LEU A 270 0.38 17.58 -11.76
CA LEU A 270 -0.11 17.62 -10.38
C LEU A 270 -0.92 16.37 -10.04
N LEU A 271 -1.88 16.02 -10.89
CA LEU A 271 -2.76 14.88 -10.68
C LEU A 271 -1.95 13.57 -10.63
N LEU A 272 -0.99 13.38 -11.54
CA LEU A 272 -0.16 12.18 -11.54
C LEU A 272 0.76 12.09 -10.30
N ARG A 273 1.34 13.20 -9.86
CA ARG A 273 2.27 13.24 -8.70
C ARG A 273 1.54 13.19 -7.36
N TYR A 274 0.37 13.81 -7.24
CA TYR A 274 -0.27 14.07 -5.94
C TYR A 274 -1.67 13.49 -5.77
N GLY A 275 -2.32 13.10 -6.87
CA GLY A 275 -3.67 12.55 -6.89
C GLY A 275 -4.72 13.61 -7.22
N TRP A 276 -5.98 13.18 -7.32
CA TRP A 276 -7.09 14.10 -7.53
C TRP A 276 -7.60 14.65 -6.18
N PRO A 277 -7.93 15.96 -6.09
CA PRO A 277 -8.47 16.54 -4.87
C PRO A 277 -9.79 15.90 -4.43
N ARG A 278 -9.97 15.76 -3.11
CA ARG A 278 -11.21 15.26 -2.48
C ARG A 278 -12.07 16.36 -1.86
N ALA A 279 -11.48 17.52 -1.61
CA ALA A 279 -12.19 18.72 -1.19
C ALA A 279 -11.66 19.95 -1.94
N TRP A 280 -12.45 21.02 -1.95
CA TRP A 280 -12.17 22.23 -2.70
C TRP A 280 -12.54 23.45 -1.89
N SER A 281 -11.70 24.46 -1.90
CA SER A 281 -11.98 25.76 -1.28
C SER A 281 -11.65 26.91 -2.23
N GLN A 282 -12.14 28.10 -1.90
CA GLN A 282 -11.78 29.33 -2.58
C GLN A 282 -11.24 30.36 -1.58
N HIS A 283 -10.37 31.23 -2.05
CA HIS A 283 -9.92 32.41 -1.33
C HIS A 283 -9.64 33.57 -2.31
N MET A 284 -9.51 34.77 -1.78
CA MET A 284 -9.18 35.95 -2.59
C MET A 284 -7.70 36.29 -2.40
N VAL A 285 -6.98 36.47 -3.51
CA VAL A 285 -5.58 36.88 -3.53
C VAL A 285 -5.48 38.19 -4.30
N TYR A 286 -4.74 39.15 -3.76
CA TYR A 286 -4.44 40.38 -4.48
C TYR A 286 -3.29 40.15 -5.46
N ALA A 287 -3.56 40.29 -6.76
CA ALA A 287 -2.55 40.26 -7.80
C ALA A 287 -2.23 41.69 -8.26
N TYR A 288 -0.95 42.08 -8.19
CA TYR A 288 -0.51 43.41 -8.58
C TYR A 288 -0.89 43.72 -10.03
N GLY A 289 -1.59 44.83 -10.27
CA GLY A 289 -2.09 45.22 -11.59
C GLY A 289 -3.36 44.49 -12.08
N GLN A 290 -3.86 43.49 -11.33
CA GLN A 290 -5.05 42.70 -11.68
C GLN A 290 -6.13 42.74 -10.59
N GLY A 291 -5.87 43.36 -9.44
CA GLY A 291 -6.83 43.50 -8.34
C GLY A 291 -7.05 42.20 -7.54
N GLN A 292 -8.21 42.11 -6.87
CA GLN A 292 -8.61 40.92 -6.13
C GLN A 292 -9.01 39.79 -7.09
N GLN A 293 -8.29 38.68 -7.03
CA GLN A 293 -8.49 37.50 -7.85
C GLN A 293 -8.98 36.35 -7.00
N LYS A 294 -9.98 35.63 -7.51
CA LYS A 294 -10.47 34.40 -6.87
C LYS A 294 -9.54 33.25 -7.22
N VAL A 295 -8.97 32.63 -6.20
CA VAL A 295 -8.12 31.43 -6.32
C VAL A 295 -8.88 30.23 -5.77
N ILE A 296 -8.86 29.14 -6.51
CA ILE A 296 -9.45 27.85 -6.12
C ILE A 296 -8.32 26.92 -5.72
N THR A 297 -8.44 26.30 -4.54
CA THR A 297 -7.47 25.35 -4.01
C THR A 297 -8.12 23.97 -3.91
N GLY A 298 -7.50 22.98 -4.53
CA GLY A 298 -7.82 21.56 -4.34
C GLY A 298 -7.10 21.01 -3.12
N HIS A 299 -7.76 20.11 -2.39
CA HIS A 299 -7.21 19.45 -1.21
C HIS A 299 -7.16 17.95 -1.44
N GLU A 300 -5.96 17.39 -1.60
CA GLU A 300 -5.76 15.94 -1.68
C GLU A 300 -5.85 15.29 -0.28
N PRO A 301 -6.09 13.98 -0.20
CA PRO A 301 -6.11 13.27 1.07
C PRO A 301 -4.79 13.38 1.84
N ALA A 302 -4.89 13.55 3.15
CA ALA A 302 -3.77 13.52 4.09
C ALA A 302 -4.09 12.62 5.30
N PRO A 303 -3.09 12.03 5.99
CA PRO A 303 -1.65 12.13 5.70
C PRO A 303 -1.26 11.30 4.46
N ALA A 304 -0.24 11.77 3.75
CA ALA A 304 0.17 11.18 2.47
C ALA A 304 1.71 11.10 2.39
N PRO A 305 2.33 9.99 2.82
CA PRO A 305 3.77 9.81 2.69
C PRO A 305 4.22 9.83 1.22
N PRO A 306 5.54 9.97 0.95
CA PRO A 306 6.10 9.78 -0.37
C PRO A 306 5.60 8.48 -1.01
N MET A 307 5.18 8.57 -2.28
CA MET A 307 4.53 7.46 -2.97
C MET A 307 5.48 6.29 -3.26
N LEU A 308 6.74 6.60 -3.61
CA LEU A 308 7.73 5.61 -3.99
C LEU A 308 8.92 5.56 -3.01
N PRO A 309 9.53 4.38 -2.80
CA PRO A 309 10.80 4.28 -2.10
C PRO A 309 11.95 4.89 -2.93
N VAL A 310 13.04 5.25 -2.25
CA VAL A 310 14.25 5.81 -2.88
C VAL A 310 15.03 4.77 -3.67
N ALA A 311 15.83 5.23 -4.64
CA ALA A 311 16.67 4.40 -5.51
C ALA A 311 17.53 3.38 -4.76
N ALA A 312 18.18 3.80 -3.67
CA ALA A 312 19.05 2.92 -2.89
C ALA A 312 18.28 1.71 -2.32
N THR A 313 17.05 1.95 -1.86
CA THR A 313 16.15 0.93 -1.32
C THR A 313 15.58 0.03 -2.42
N VAL A 314 15.26 0.58 -3.58
CA VAL A 314 14.79 -0.23 -4.73
C VAL A 314 15.89 -1.15 -5.25
N ARG A 315 17.11 -0.65 -5.41
CA ARG A 315 18.25 -1.42 -5.91
C ARG A 315 18.67 -2.54 -4.95
N ASN A 316 18.76 -2.22 -3.66
CA ASN A 316 19.27 -3.13 -2.64
C ASN A 316 18.36 -3.16 -1.40
N PRO A 317 17.14 -3.73 -1.51
CA PRO A 317 16.19 -3.74 -0.40
C PRO A 317 16.73 -4.52 0.82
N ALA A 318 17.55 -5.55 0.60
CA ALA A 318 18.20 -6.31 1.66
C ALA A 318 19.29 -5.54 2.45
N LEU A 319 19.73 -4.37 1.97
CA LEU A 319 20.69 -3.50 2.66
C LEU A 319 20.03 -2.23 3.22
N SER A 320 18.70 -2.13 3.14
CA SER A 320 17.94 -0.98 3.64
C SER A 320 17.81 -1.00 5.15
N ASP A 321 17.71 0.18 5.78
CA ASP A 321 17.34 0.31 7.18
C ASP A 321 15.88 0.76 7.35
N SER A 322 15.39 0.75 8.58
CA SER A 322 14.01 1.19 8.88
C SER A 322 13.76 2.67 8.59
N VAL A 323 14.80 3.50 8.49
CA VAL A 323 14.66 4.95 8.23
C VAL A 323 14.40 5.18 6.74
N GLY A 324 15.08 4.45 5.85
CA GLY A 324 14.85 4.52 4.40
C GLY A 324 13.43 4.19 3.96
N TRP A 325 12.65 3.49 4.81
CA TRP A 325 11.24 3.18 4.58
C TRP A 325 10.26 4.14 5.25
N ARG A 326 10.74 5.03 6.11
CA ARG A 326 9.97 6.11 6.73
C ARG A 326 10.22 7.33 5.84
N GLY A 327 9.31 7.66 4.94
CA GLY A 327 9.44 8.77 3.97
C GLY A 327 9.62 10.19 4.56
N LYS A 328 10.03 10.31 5.84
CA LYS A 328 10.45 11.54 6.51
C LYS A 328 11.96 11.68 6.35
N GLY A 329 12.41 12.31 5.27
CA GLY A 329 13.84 12.54 5.04
C GLY A 329 14.24 13.01 3.65
N LEU A 330 13.32 13.01 2.67
CA LEU A 330 13.57 13.58 1.36
C LEU A 330 13.20 15.09 1.38
N PRO A 331 14.09 16.00 0.96
CA PRO A 331 13.69 17.36 0.62
C PRO A 331 12.75 17.31 -0.59
N GLY A 332 11.60 17.98 -0.49
CA GLY A 332 10.59 17.99 -1.56
C GLY A 332 9.82 16.67 -1.66
N VAL A 333 8.49 16.73 -1.55
CA VAL A 333 7.65 15.54 -1.77
C VAL A 333 7.43 15.43 -3.28
N ARG A 334 8.30 14.72 -4.01
CA ARG A 334 8.17 14.56 -5.47
C ARG A 334 6.82 13.99 -5.87
N ALA A 335 6.34 12.98 -5.15
CA ALA A 335 5.01 12.41 -5.33
C ALA A 335 4.53 11.84 -4.01
N ARG A 336 3.22 11.89 -3.76
CA ARG A 336 2.62 11.41 -2.50
C ARG A 336 1.36 10.59 -2.76
N TYR A 337 1.03 9.74 -1.81
CA TYR A 337 -0.20 8.97 -1.81
C TYR A 337 -0.67 8.75 -0.37
N ALA A 338 -1.97 8.90 -0.11
CA ALA A 338 -2.59 8.58 1.17
C ALA A 338 -3.19 7.16 1.10
N PRO A 339 -2.47 6.12 1.55
CA PRO A 339 -2.95 4.76 1.42
C PRO A 339 -4.15 4.50 2.32
N ASP A 340 -5.25 4.06 1.68
CA ASP A 340 -6.47 3.73 2.39
C ASP A 340 -6.29 2.53 3.34
N VAL A 341 -5.33 1.65 3.05
CA VAL A 341 -4.94 0.52 3.91
C VAL A 341 -4.18 0.93 5.18
N ALA A 342 -3.59 2.13 5.19
CA ALA A 342 -2.66 2.57 6.22
C ALA A 342 -2.71 4.10 6.42
N ARG A 343 -3.89 4.64 6.72
CA ARG A 343 -4.07 6.06 7.07
C ARG A 343 -3.20 6.50 8.25
N ALA A 344 -2.92 5.58 9.17
CA ALA A 344 -1.90 5.75 10.20
C ALA A 344 -0.84 4.66 10.07
N LEU A 345 0.35 5.04 9.60
CA LEU A 345 1.52 4.17 9.51
C LEU A 345 2.44 4.41 10.71
N LEU A 346 2.55 3.43 11.59
CA LEU A 346 3.28 3.50 12.85
C LEU A 346 4.48 2.55 12.85
N PRO A 347 5.55 2.85 13.60
CA PRO A 347 6.61 1.86 13.83
C PRO A 347 6.08 0.70 14.66
N LEU A 348 6.42 -0.54 14.28
CA LEU A 348 6.12 -1.72 15.08
C LEU A 348 7.17 -1.94 16.17
N THR A 349 6.75 -2.11 17.42
CA THR A 349 7.62 -2.62 18.48
C THR A 349 7.79 -4.12 18.27
N HIS A 350 9.04 -4.57 18.10
CA HIS A 350 9.34 -5.95 17.78
C HIS A 350 10.79 -6.32 18.15
N GLN A 351 11.06 -7.62 18.08
CA GLN A 351 12.39 -8.22 17.99
C GLN A 351 12.40 -9.21 16.81
N SER A 352 13.53 -9.34 16.12
CA SER A 352 13.71 -10.33 15.06
C SER A 352 15.03 -11.10 15.17
N GLY A 353 15.09 -12.32 14.65
CA GLY A 353 16.32 -13.09 14.49
C GLY A 353 16.29 -14.05 13.31
N ILE A 354 17.46 -14.29 12.70
CA ILE A 354 17.66 -15.25 11.60
C ILE A 354 18.39 -16.50 12.10
N PHE A 355 17.85 -17.66 11.75
CA PHE A 355 18.41 -18.98 12.06
C PHE A 355 18.63 -19.78 10.78
N ARG A 356 19.79 -20.41 10.64
CA ARG A 356 20.15 -21.17 9.44
C ARG A 356 19.54 -22.57 9.50
N ARG A 357 18.98 -23.01 8.39
CA ARG A 357 18.40 -24.35 8.19
C ARG A 357 18.91 -24.90 6.86
N GLY A 358 20.17 -25.36 6.84
CA GLY A 358 20.84 -25.80 5.61
C GLY A 358 21.07 -24.64 4.63
N ASP A 359 20.39 -24.71 3.48
CA ASP A 359 20.33 -23.70 2.41
C ASP A 359 19.15 -22.71 2.58
N SER A 360 18.37 -22.86 3.64
CA SER A 360 17.28 -21.96 4.01
C SER A 360 17.57 -21.17 5.29
N ALA A 361 16.82 -20.09 5.48
CA ALA A 361 16.76 -19.29 6.70
C ALA A 361 15.36 -19.41 7.31
N LEU A 362 15.30 -19.59 8.62
CA LEU A 362 14.12 -19.40 9.44
C LEU A 362 14.23 -18.04 10.14
N VAL A 363 13.29 -17.15 9.87
CA VAL A 363 13.21 -15.85 10.52
C VAL A 363 12.13 -15.90 11.58
N VAL A 364 12.46 -15.42 12.77
CA VAL A 364 11.55 -15.27 13.91
C VAL A 364 11.32 -13.79 14.14
N VAL A 365 10.05 -13.38 14.27
CA VAL A 365 9.67 -12.02 14.69
C VAL A 365 8.67 -12.12 15.84
N ALA A 366 8.99 -11.49 16.96
CA ALA A 366 8.05 -11.26 18.05
C ALA A 366 7.65 -9.78 18.07
N TYR A 367 6.36 -9.49 18.22
CA TYR A 367 5.84 -8.11 18.19
C TYR A 367 5.01 -7.76 19.42
N ASP A 368 4.92 -6.46 19.71
CA ASP A 368 4.09 -5.86 20.75
C ASP A 368 3.33 -4.65 20.19
N VAL A 369 2.00 -4.66 20.30
CA VAL A 369 1.14 -3.53 19.96
C VAL A 369 0.29 -3.03 21.13
N THR A 370 0.60 -3.45 22.36
CA THR A 370 -0.10 -3.05 23.59
C THR A 370 -0.12 -1.53 23.80
N THR A 371 0.95 -0.85 23.40
CA THR A 371 1.10 0.61 23.52
C THR A 371 0.49 1.38 22.35
N THR A 372 -0.14 0.70 21.38
CA THR A 372 -0.81 1.30 20.23
C THR A 372 -2.32 1.15 20.40
N PRO A 373 -3.05 2.15 20.94
CA PRO A 373 -4.45 1.99 21.35
C PRO A 373 -5.38 1.46 20.26
N ALA A 374 -5.20 1.91 19.01
CA ALA A 374 -6.01 1.47 17.88
C ALA A 374 -5.85 -0.03 17.56
N LEU A 375 -4.61 -0.55 17.67
CA LEU A 375 -4.32 -1.96 17.44
C LEU A 375 -4.69 -2.81 18.67
N ALA A 376 -4.39 -2.32 19.87
CA ALA A 376 -4.78 -2.98 21.12
C ALA A 376 -6.31 -3.14 21.23
N GLY A 377 -7.08 -2.11 20.86
CA GLY A 377 -8.55 -2.17 20.82
C GLY A 377 -9.13 -2.95 19.63
N ALA A 378 -8.34 -3.26 18.61
CA ALA A 378 -8.72 -4.18 17.54
C ALA A 378 -8.51 -5.65 17.97
N ALA A 379 -7.46 -5.92 18.75
CA ALA A 379 -7.15 -7.26 19.26
C ALA A 379 -8.26 -7.86 20.16
N THR A 380 -9.12 -7.03 20.76
CA THR A 380 -10.24 -7.48 21.60
C THR A 380 -11.44 -8.01 20.81
N ARG A 381 -11.46 -7.82 19.48
CA ARG A 381 -12.58 -8.18 18.60
C ARG A 381 -12.11 -9.18 17.53
N PRO A 382 -12.73 -10.37 17.44
CA PRO A 382 -12.33 -11.37 16.46
C PRO A 382 -12.31 -10.83 15.02
N GLY A 383 -11.22 -11.07 14.29
CA GLY A 383 -11.08 -10.67 12.89
C GLY A 383 -10.84 -9.18 12.63
N GLU A 384 -10.66 -8.35 13.66
CA GLU A 384 -10.34 -6.94 13.50
C GLU A 384 -8.84 -6.62 13.47
N LEU A 385 -8.01 -7.54 13.97
CA LEU A 385 -6.56 -7.46 13.92
C LEU A 385 -6.02 -8.49 12.91
N ALA A 386 -5.03 -8.09 12.12
CA ALA A 386 -4.27 -8.97 11.25
C ALA A 386 -2.78 -8.81 11.55
N ALA A 387 -2.01 -9.89 11.48
CA ALA A 387 -0.56 -9.85 11.61
C ALA A 387 0.10 -10.75 10.56
N ALA A 388 1.16 -10.27 9.94
CA ALA A 388 1.89 -10.97 8.90
C ALA A 388 3.40 -10.72 8.97
N LEU A 389 4.16 -11.69 8.48
CA LEU A 389 5.59 -11.60 8.23
C LEU A 389 5.84 -11.89 6.74
N VAL A 390 6.55 -10.97 6.08
CA VAL A 390 6.95 -11.09 4.68
C VAL A 390 8.46 -11.12 4.59
N LEU A 391 9.01 -12.10 3.88
CA LEU A 391 10.43 -12.23 3.54
C LEU A 391 10.58 -12.27 2.02
N THR A 392 11.43 -11.43 1.42
CA THR A 392 11.57 -11.30 -0.04
C THR A 392 12.97 -10.80 -0.40
N LYS A 393 13.50 -11.07 -1.60
CA LYS A 393 14.74 -10.40 -2.09
C LYS A 393 14.43 -9.11 -2.84
N GLY A 394 13.15 -8.73 -2.89
CA GLY A 394 12.67 -7.47 -3.41
C GLY A 394 11.62 -7.59 -4.50
N GLU A 395 11.07 -8.78 -4.74
CA GLU A 395 10.06 -9.06 -5.76
C GLU A 395 8.90 -9.86 -5.16
N GLU A 396 7.69 -9.72 -5.70
CA GLU A 396 6.52 -10.46 -5.19
C GLU A 396 6.66 -11.97 -5.43
N ALA A 397 7.28 -12.36 -6.55
CA ALA A 397 7.46 -13.76 -6.94
C ALA A 397 8.36 -14.57 -5.99
N ASP A 398 9.24 -13.91 -5.23
CA ASP A 398 10.12 -14.58 -4.25
C ASP A 398 9.63 -14.41 -2.80
N ALA A 399 8.47 -13.79 -2.61
CA ALA A 399 7.98 -13.43 -1.29
C ALA A 399 7.39 -14.64 -0.55
N SER A 400 7.94 -14.92 0.63
CA SER A 400 7.35 -15.81 1.63
C SER A 400 6.46 -14.99 2.56
N ILE A 401 5.14 -15.18 2.49
CA ILE A 401 4.15 -14.41 3.25
C ILE A 401 3.44 -15.34 4.25
N VAL A 402 3.73 -15.17 5.54
CA VAL A 402 3.08 -15.90 6.63
C VAL A 402 2.12 -14.97 7.36
N ARG A 403 0.88 -15.43 7.59
CA ARG A 403 -0.16 -14.68 8.32
C ARG A 403 -0.59 -15.46 9.56
N LEU A 404 -0.75 -14.77 10.69
CA LEU A 404 -1.33 -15.38 11.88
C LEU A 404 -2.84 -15.53 11.73
N ALA A 405 -3.35 -16.72 12.06
CA ALA A 405 -4.80 -16.98 12.05
C ALA A 405 -5.52 -16.19 13.16
N THR A 406 -4.91 -16.10 14.34
CA THR A 406 -5.48 -15.44 15.53
C THR A 406 -4.42 -14.55 16.18
N PRO A 407 -4.16 -13.35 15.61
CA PRO A 407 -3.18 -12.43 16.19
C PRO A 407 -3.71 -11.80 17.49
N GLY A 408 -2.83 -11.66 18.48
CA GLY A 408 -3.10 -10.97 19.74
C GLY A 408 -2.37 -9.62 19.83
N VAL A 409 -2.42 -8.97 21.01
CA VAL A 409 -1.63 -7.75 21.28
C VAL A 409 -0.12 -8.00 21.32
N ARG A 410 0.27 -9.26 21.50
CA ARG A 410 1.62 -9.79 21.36
C ARG A 410 1.55 -11.08 20.57
N GLY A 411 2.60 -11.39 19.83
CA GLY A 411 2.69 -12.65 19.12
C GLY A 411 4.05 -12.88 18.50
N THR A 412 4.33 -14.14 18.18
CA THR A 412 5.52 -14.60 17.48
C THR A 412 5.11 -15.15 16.12
N ILE A 413 5.80 -14.73 15.06
CA ILE A 413 5.62 -15.20 13.68
C ILE A 413 6.94 -15.77 13.20
N THR A 414 6.91 -16.96 12.62
CA THR A 414 8.07 -17.57 11.96
C THR A 414 7.81 -17.72 10.48
N ALA A 415 8.83 -17.50 9.66
CA ALA A 415 8.75 -17.69 8.21
C ALA A 415 10.08 -18.23 7.68
N SER A 416 10.00 -19.13 6.69
CA SER A 416 11.17 -19.69 6.02
C SER A 416 11.38 -19.03 4.65
N THR A 417 12.63 -18.88 4.26
CA THR A 417 13.05 -18.41 2.92
C THR A 417 14.43 -18.98 2.56
N SER A 418 14.91 -18.75 1.33
CA SER A 418 16.27 -19.13 0.95
C SER A 418 17.32 -18.38 1.79
N TRP A 419 18.42 -19.04 2.15
CA TRP A 419 19.52 -18.42 2.88
C TRP A 419 20.16 -17.28 2.05
N GLY A 420 20.39 -16.14 2.70
CA GLY A 420 21.03 -14.96 2.09
C GLY A 420 20.42 -13.65 2.57
N PRO A 421 20.93 -12.51 2.07
CA PRO A 421 20.33 -11.20 2.34
C PRO A 421 18.89 -11.14 1.82
N MET A 422 17.99 -10.58 2.62
CA MET A 422 16.56 -10.45 2.32
C MET A 422 16.00 -9.14 2.87
N LEU A 423 14.85 -8.72 2.39
CA LEU A 423 13.99 -7.71 3.01
C LEU A 423 12.98 -8.42 3.91
N MET A 424 12.85 -7.94 5.14
CA MET A 424 11.78 -8.35 6.06
C MET A 424 10.76 -7.22 6.20
N SER A 425 9.48 -7.58 6.20
CA SER A 425 8.36 -6.69 6.57
C SER A 425 7.45 -7.41 7.57
N ALA A 426 7.47 -6.97 8.82
CA ALA A 426 6.53 -7.39 9.86
C ALA A 426 5.41 -6.36 9.97
N GLU A 427 4.18 -6.82 9.85
CA GLU A 427 3.01 -5.98 9.61
C GLU A 427 1.89 -6.37 10.57
N VAL A 428 1.40 -5.42 11.36
CA VAL A 428 0.23 -5.59 12.24
C VAL A 428 -0.77 -4.50 11.93
N SER A 429 -1.95 -4.87 11.45
CA SER A 429 -2.97 -3.93 10.99
C SER A 429 -4.31 -4.13 11.67
N ALA A 430 -5.05 -3.03 11.79
CA ALA A 430 -6.45 -3.04 12.19
C ALA A 430 -7.34 -2.62 11.01
N ARG A 431 -8.57 -3.15 10.96
CA ARG A 431 -9.58 -2.76 9.96
C ARG A 431 -9.83 -1.25 9.89
N LYS A 432 -9.63 -0.53 11.00
CA LYS A 432 -9.70 0.95 11.09
C LYS A 432 -8.49 1.67 10.45
N ARG A 433 -7.79 1.04 9.50
CA ARG A 433 -6.75 1.64 8.65
C ARG A 433 -5.52 2.14 9.42
N THR A 434 -5.22 1.52 10.56
CA THR A 434 -3.95 1.69 11.29
C THR A 434 -3.07 0.48 10.99
N LEU A 435 -1.81 0.74 10.61
CA LEU A 435 -0.80 -0.26 10.33
C LEU A 435 0.45 0.07 11.15
N ALA A 436 0.84 -0.83 12.05
CA ALA A 436 2.19 -0.84 12.63
C ALA A 436 3.08 -1.74 11.77
N ARG A 437 4.23 -1.21 11.35
CA ARG A 437 5.16 -1.90 10.45
C ARG A 437 6.60 -1.77 10.92
N ALA A 438 7.34 -2.86 10.79
CA ALA A 438 8.79 -2.86 10.76
C ALA A 438 9.26 -3.41 9.42
N ARG A 439 10.05 -2.63 8.68
CA ARG A 439 10.55 -3.02 7.35
C ARG A 439 12.01 -2.61 7.22
N TYR A 440 12.88 -3.57 6.92
CA TYR A 440 14.31 -3.35 6.73
C TYR A 440 14.99 -4.60 6.16
N GLY A 441 16.18 -4.39 5.60
CA GLY A 441 17.06 -5.45 5.15
C GLY A 441 17.59 -6.30 6.30
N MET A 442 17.50 -7.61 6.15
CA MET A 442 18.02 -8.62 7.06
C MET A 442 19.11 -9.41 6.35
N ARG A 443 20.23 -9.61 7.03
CA ARG A 443 21.33 -10.47 6.59
C ARG A 443 21.90 -11.18 7.81
N ALA A 444 22.35 -12.41 7.61
CA ALA A 444 23.03 -13.12 8.67
C ALA A 444 24.35 -12.43 9.02
N THR A 445 24.77 -12.59 10.28
CA THR A 445 26.08 -12.15 10.71
C THR A 445 27.16 -13.00 10.03
N GLU A 446 27.85 -12.41 9.06
CA GLU A 446 28.99 -13.04 8.40
C GLU A 446 30.22 -12.89 9.27
N ASN A 447 30.95 -13.99 9.48
CA ASN A 447 32.25 -13.99 10.16
C ASN A 447 33.31 -14.49 9.16
N PRO A 448 33.79 -13.64 8.24
CA PRO A 448 34.74 -14.05 7.21
C PRO A 448 35.99 -14.68 7.83
N GLY A 449 36.38 -15.85 7.33
CA GLY A 449 37.59 -16.55 7.79
C GLY A 449 37.41 -17.43 9.04
N SER A 450 36.23 -17.48 9.65
CA SER A 450 35.91 -18.50 10.65
C SER A 450 35.13 -19.66 10.04
N ARG A 451 35.48 -20.90 10.45
CA ARG A 451 34.71 -22.11 10.09
C ARG A 451 33.33 -22.07 10.74
N VAL A 452 33.29 -21.68 12.01
CA VAL A 452 32.09 -21.63 12.82
C VAL A 452 31.30 -20.38 12.47
N SER A 453 29.97 -20.44 12.60
CA SER A 453 29.13 -19.25 12.54
C SER A 453 28.06 -19.30 13.63
N ILE A 454 27.46 -18.16 13.93
CA ILE A 454 26.42 -18.02 14.95
C ILE A 454 25.14 -17.44 14.32
N SER A 455 23.99 -17.79 14.88
CA SER A 455 22.72 -17.14 14.56
C SER A 455 22.68 -15.71 15.11
N ASP A 456 21.62 -15.01 14.77
CA ASP A 456 21.21 -13.86 15.56
C ASP A 456 20.90 -14.27 17.01
N LEU A 457 21.11 -13.35 17.96
CA LEU A 457 20.77 -13.55 19.36
C LEU A 457 19.28 -13.27 19.58
N LEU A 458 18.51 -14.21 20.11
CA LEU A 458 17.11 -13.94 20.52
C LEU A 458 17.02 -13.74 22.02
N LEU A 459 16.41 -12.63 22.44
CA LEU A 459 16.04 -12.42 23.83
C LEU A 459 14.71 -13.11 24.14
N PHE A 460 14.61 -13.72 25.31
CA PHE A 460 13.38 -14.35 25.79
C PHE A 460 13.12 -14.04 27.26
N ASP A 461 11.85 -14.05 27.63
CA ASP A 461 11.40 -13.89 29.00
C ASP A 461 11.66 -15.21 29.77
N PRO A 462 12.45 -15.21 30.86
CA PRO A 462 12.77 -16.43 31.59
C PRO A 462 11.51 -17.18 32.07
N TYR A 463 11.53 -18.50 31.98
CA TYR A 463 10.48 -19.40 32.43
C TYR A 463 11.08 -20.57 33.22
N ASP A 464 10.23 -21.43 33.77
CA ASP A 464 10.67 -22.60 34.54
C ASP A 464 11.36 -23.62 33.61
N GLY A 465 12.70 -23.64 33.66
CA GLY A 465 13.54 -24.52 32.84
C GLY A 465 14.53 -23.75 31.97
N MET A 466 15.25 -24.47 31.11
CA MET A 466 16.13 -23.88 30.10
C MET A 466 15.78 -24.44 28.72
N PRO A 467 15.63 -23.57 27.70
CA PRO A 467 15.31 -24.02 26.36
C PRO A 467 16.44 -24.86 25.78
N ARG A 468 16.07 -25.91 25.06
CA ARG A 468 17.01 -26.80 24.36
C ARG A 468 16.92 -26.66 22.85
N THR A 469 15.84 -26.06 22.36
CA THR A 469 15.56 -25.84 20.94
C THR A 469 14.97 -24.45 20.73
N LEU A 470 14.95 -24.03 19.46
CA LEU A 470 14.29 -22.78 19.08
C LEU A 470 12.79 -22.85 19.36
N ASP A 471 12.16 -24.00 19.13
CA ASP A 471 10.72 -24.18 19.33
C ASP A 471 10.32 -24.01 20.80
N ASP A 472 11.19 -24.43 21.73
CA ASP A 472 10.99 -24.23 23.18
C ASP A 472 10.95 -22.74 23.56
N ILE A 473 11.61 -21.85 22.81
CA ILE A 473 11.62 -20.41 23.11
C ILE A 473 10.55 -19.61 22.40
N LEU A 474 9.96 -20.10 21.29
CA LEU A 474 9.00 -19.32 20.50
C LEU A 474 7.86 -18.69 21.31
N PRO A 475 7.27 -19.37 22.32
CA PRO A 475 6.23 -18.79 23.19
C PRO A 475 6.74 -17.72 24.16
N HIS A 476 8.06 -17.69 24.40
CA HIS A 476 8.72 -16.87 25.41
C HIS A 476 9.61 -15.77 24.82
N VAL A 477 9.74 -15.68 23.48
CA VAL A 477 10.55 -14.65 22.82
C VAL A 477 10.06 -13.27 23.25
N SER A 478 10.98 -12.43 23.74
CA SER A 478 10.65 -11.08 24.14
C SER A 478 10.18 -10.29 22.91
N SER A 479 9.03 -9.64 23.03
CA SER A 479 8.39 -8.88 21.96
C SER A 479 9.02 -7.50 21.71
N SER A 480 10.02 -7.13 22.51
CA SER A 480 10.78 -5.88 22.36
C SER A 480 12.20 -6.07 22.89
N GLN A 481 13.10 -5.17 22.48
CA GLN A 481 14.45 -5.05 23.04
C GLN A 481 14.48 -4.20 24.32
N VAL A 482 13.31 -3.91 24.91
CA VAL A 482 13.20 -3.10 26.12
C VAL A 482 13.04 -4.03 27.33
N VAL A 483 13.98 -3.93 28.26
CA VAL A 483 14.04 -4.73 29.48
C VAL A 483 13.79 -3.80 30.68
N ARG A 484 13.12 -4.29 31.72
CA ARG A 484 12.93 -3.53 32.96
C ARG A 484 14.20 -3.59 33.80
N GLU A 485 14.56 -2.49 34.45
CA GLU A 485 15.59 -2.49 35.47
C GLU A 485 15.30 -3.58 36.53
N GLY A 486 16.33 -4.31 36.96
CA GLY A 486 16.16 -5.41 37.92
C GLY A 486 15.65 -6.74 37.34
N SER A 487 15.27 -6.79 36.06
CA SER A 487 14.76 -8.03 35.46
C SER A 487 15.85 -8.89 34.84
N LYS A 488 15.63 -10.22 34.88
CA LYS A 488 16.46 -11.21 34.20
C LYS A 488 16.05 -11.31 32.73
N VAL A 489 17.03 -11.55 31.86
CA VAL A 489 16.79 -11.76 30.43
C VAL A 489 17.42 -13.07 29.97
N GLY A 490 16.65 -13.87 29.25
CA GLY A 490 17.16 -15.03 28.55
C GLY A 490 17.78 -14.64 27.21
N ILE A 491 18.89 -15.26 26.85
CA ILE A 491 19.55 -15.12 25.54
C ILE A 491 19.65 -16.50 24.92
N TYR A 492 19.16 -16.67 23.69
CA TYR A 492 19.25 -17.89 22.90
C TYR A 492 20.04 -17.66 21.61
N TRP A 493 20.85 -18.64 21.23
CA TRP A 493 21.57 -18.65 19.97
C TRP A 493 21.82 -20.08 19.47
N GLU A 494 22.17 -20.20 18.19
CA GLU A 494 22.62 -21.45 17.58
C GLU A 494 24.01 -21.26 16.97
N THR A 495 24.88 -22.23 17.24
CA THR A 495 26.22 -22.30 16.63
C THR A 495 26.22 -23.33 15.50
N TYR A 496 26.80 -22.99 14.35
CA TYR A 496 26.82 -23.83 13.15
C TYR A 496 28.24 -24.24 12.77
N ASN A 497 28.33 -25.27 11.93
CA ASN A 497 29.58 -25.80 11.37
C ASN A 497 30.61 -26.24 12.45
N THR A 498 30.13 -26.61 13.63
CA THR A 498 30.97 -27.16 14.69
C THR A 498 31.36 -28.60 14.38
N ASN A 499 32.44 -29.11 14.96
CA ASN A 499 32.87 -30.50 14.77
C ASN A 499 31.76 -31.46 15.21
N PRO A 500 31.21 -32.31 14.30
CA PRO A 500 30.13 -33.24 14.63
C PRO A 500 30.51 -34.30 15.69
N SER A 501 31.81 -34.57 15.87
CA SER A 501 32.33 -35.51 16.87
C SER A 501 32.41 -34.90 18.29
N GLY A 502 32.23 -33.58 18.42
CA GLY A 502 32.48 -32.84 19.64
C GLY A 502 33.72 -31.95 19.51
N GLU A 503 33.62 -30.69 19.91
CA GLU A 503 34.74 -29.78 20.14
C GLU A 503 34.45 -28.84 21.30
N GLY A 504 35.51 -28.36 21.96
CA GLY A 504 35.41 -27.37 23.03
C GLY A 504 35.03 -25.99 22.49
N ILE A 505 34.05 -25.36 23.13
CA ILE A 505 33.55 -24.03 22.78
C ILE A 505 33.62 -23.15 24.02
N GLN A 506 34.33 -22.04 23.91
CA GLN A 506 34.32 -20.99 24.92
C GLN A 506 33.31 -19.91 24.52
N VAL A 507 32.39 -19.58 25.42
CA VAL A 507 31.39 -18.52 25.24
C VAL A 507 31.70 -17.40 26.21
N SER A 508 31.70 -16.16 25.70
CA SER A 508 31.88 -14.93 26.46
C SER A 508 30.74 -13.98 26.13
N ILE A 509 30.05 -13.46 27.15
CA ILE A 509 29.00 -12.45 26.97
C ILE A 509 29.46 -11.17 27.62
N THR A 510 29.35 -10.06 26.89
CA THR A 510 29.72 -8.73 27.34
C THR A 510 28.54 -7.78 27.14
N VAL A 511 28.25 -6.95 28.13
CA VAL A 511 27.23 -5.90 28.03
C VAL A 511 27.86 -4.54 28.35
N ALA A 512 27.81 -3.61 27.40
CA ALA A 512 28.42 -2.29 27.51
C ALA A 512 27.42 -1.17 27.14
N PRO A 513 27.48 0.02 27.77
CA PRO A 513 26.65 1.16 27.38
C PRO A 513 26.86 1.55 25.91
N GLU A 514 25.78 1.94 25.21
CA GLU A 514 25.85 2.51 23.87
C GLU A 514 26.11 4.02 24.00
N ASP A 515 27.26 4.49 23.48
CA ASP A 515 27.68 5.89 23.63
C ASP A 515 26.70 6.86 22.94
N LYS A 516 26.39 7.98 23.61
CA LYS A 516 25.38 8.96 23.14
C LYS A 516 25.93 10.00 22.16
N ASP A 517 27.25 10.14 22.07
CA ASP A 517 27.91 11.17 21.29
C ASP A 517 28.65 10.54 20.10
N GLU A 518 27.99 10.44 18.94
CA GLU A 518 28.59 10.68 17.60
C GLU A 518 27.61 10.28 16.47
N GLY A 519 27.13 11.29 15.74
CA GLY A 519 26.37 11.11 14.51
C GLY A 519 27.25 10.60 13.37
N GLY A 520 27.00 9.38 12.89
CA GLY A 520 27.58 8.88 11.65
C GLY A 520 27.55 7.36 11.50
N TRP A 521 26.86 6.86 10.47
CA TRP A 521 26.72 5.42 10.18
C TRP A 521 28.03 4.64 9.96
N LEU A 522 29.11 5.33 9.59
CA LEU A 522 30.40 4.72 9.22
C LEU A 522 31.35 4.47 10.40
N ARG A 523 31.09 5.01 11.60
CA ARG A 523 31.96 4.85 12.78
C ARG A 523 31.39 3.94 13.89
N ARG A 524 30.12 3.55 13.78
CA ARG A 524 29.44 2.70 14.79
C ARG A 524 30.12 1.36 15.07
N GLY A 525 30.87 0.81 14.12
CA GLY A 525 31.54 -0.49 14.28
C GLY A 525 32.99 -0.44 14.76
N LEU A 526 33.67 0.71 14.68
CA LEU A 526 35.13 0.80 14.90
C LEU A 526 35.52 1.35 16.28
N THR A 527 34.69 2.18 16.91
CA THR A 527 35.01 2.81 18.21
C THR A 527 34.41 2.07 19.41
N SER A 528 33.29 1.34 19.22
CA SER A 528 32.75 0.42 20.23
C SER A 528 33.75 -0.68 20.61
N LEU A 529 34.59 -1.10 19.66
CA LEU A 529 35.71 -2.02 19.86
C LEU A 529 36.76 -1.53 20.86
N ARG A 530 36.88 -0.21 21.07
CA ARG A 530 37.84 0.39 22.01
C ARG A 530 37.25 0.49 23.42
N LEU A 531 35.97 0.79 23.53
CA LEU A 531 35.26 0.93 24.81
C LEU A 531 34.92 -0.40 25.48
N VAL A 532 34.67 -1.48 24.73
CA VAL A 532 34.50 -2.83 25.33
C VAL A 532 35.79 -3.33 25.99
N ARG A 533 36.96 -2.82 25.59
CA ARG A 533 38.24 -3.09 26.26
C ARG A 533 38.46 -2.23 27.52
N GLU A 534 37.77 -1.11 27.68
CA GLU A 534 37.96 -0.14 28.78
C GLU A 534 36.83 -0.14 29.82
N ALA A 535 35.60 -0.49 29.46
CA ALA A 535 34.52 -0.70 30.42
C ALA A 535 34.77 -1.99 31.19
N GLN A 536 34.50 -2.03 32.51
CA GLN A 536 34.51 -3.29 33.29
C GLN A 536 33.36 -4.19 32.77
N PRO A 537 33.63 -5.13 31.86
CA PRO A 537 32.57 -5.88 31.22
C PRO A 537 32.12 -6.96 32.19
N VAL A 538 30.81 -7.15 32.35
CA VAL A 538 30.31 -8.36 33.00
C VAL A 538 30.52 -9.51 32.02
N THR A 539 31.67 -10.17 32.13
CA THR A 539 32.05 -11.29 31.27
C THR A 539 31.63 -12.60 31.92
N VAL A 540 30.68 -13.31 31.30
CA VAL A 540 30.34 -14.69 31.71
C VAL A 540 31.03 -15.65 30.75
N GLY A 541 32.01 -16.39 31.26
CA GLY A 541 32.74 -17.43 30.54
C GLY A 541 32.12 -18.81 30.78
N LEU A 542 31.72 -19.52 29.72
CA LEU A 542 31.29 -20.92 29.77
C LEU A 542 32.17 -21.76 28.84
N SER A 543 32.52 -22.98 29.28
CA SER A 543 33.10 -24.02 28.41
C SER A 543 32.04 -25.07 28.10
N ASP A 544 31.92 -25.42 26.82
CA ASP A 544 30.84 -26.26 26.30
C ASP A 544 31.36 -27.24 25.23
N VAL A 545 30.56 -28.25 24.87
CA VAL A 545 30.85 -29.22 23.81
C VAL A 545 29.79 -29.15 22.72
N SER A 546 30.20 -29.11 21.45
CA SER A 546 29.26 -29.12 20.32
C SER A 546 28.25 -30.26 20.37
N ALA A 547 27.02 -30.01 19.90
CA ALA A 547 25.97 -31.01 19.85
C ALA A 547 26.30 -32.10 18.82
N ARG A 548 26.56 -33.32 19.30
CA ARG A 548 26.91 -34.45 18.43
C ARG A 548 25.75 -34.81 17.50
N GLY A 549 26.07 -35.04 16.23
CA GLY A 549 25.12 -35.51 15.23
C GLY A 549 24.06 -34.51 14.75
N ARG A 550 24.13 -33.23 15.15
CA ARG A 550 23.26 -32.15 14.66
C ARG A 550 24.07 -31.16 13.82
N GLY A 551 23.44 -30.56 12.81
CA GLY A 551 24.06 -29.51 11.98
C GLY A 551 24.20 -28.15 12.70
N TYR A 552 23.66 -28.03 13.91
CA TYR A 552 23.73 -26.84 14.75
C TYR A 552 23.68 -27.22 16.25
N THR A 553 24.20 -26.32 17.09
CA THR A 553 24.29 -26.46 18.54
C THR A 553 23.48 -25.34 19.20
N PRO A 554 22.25 -25.60 19.68
CA PRO A 554 21.43 -24.59 20.34
C PRO A 554 21.89 -24.37 21.79
N ARG A 555 21.92 -23.11 22.23
CA ARG A 555 22.31 -22.72 23.58
C ARG A 555 21.48 -21.56 24.09
N ALA A 556 21.34 -21.51 25.40
CA ALA A 556 20.73 -20.41 26.08
C ALA A 556 21.36 -20.15 27.43
N VAL A 557 21.26 -18.91 27.89
CA VAL A 557 21.67 -18.47 29.21
C VAL A 557 20.70 -17.43 29.72
N VAL A 558 20.52 -17.36 31.03
CA VAL A 558 19.77 -16.28 31.68
C VAL A 558 20.78 -15.37 32.36
N VAL A 559 20.76 -14.10 31.96
CA VAL A 559 21.63 -13.06 32.53
C VAL A 559 20.79 -12.17 33.43
N ASP A 560 21.32 -11.89 34.62
CA ASP A 560 20.73 -10.92 35.54
C ASP A 560 21.26 -9.52 35.20
N LEU A 561 20.37 -8.62 34.78
CA LEU A 561 20.70 -7.25 34.43
C LEU A 561 20.44 -6.27 35.59
N ALA A 562 20.22 -6.75 36.81
CA ALA A 562 19.86 -5.91 37.95
C ALA A 562 20.89 -4.82 38.31
N THR A 563 22.14 -4.97 37.89
CA THR A 563 23.19 -3.97 38.12
C THR A 563 23.24 -2.88 37.05
N LEU A 564 22.51 -3.03 35.93
CA LEU A 564 22.49 -2.05 34.85
C LEU A 564 21.52 -0.91 35.17
N LYS A 565 22.03 0.32 35.04
CA LYS A 565 21.23 1.54 35.14
C LYS A 565 20.32 1.70 33.90
N PRO A 566 19.28 2.53 33.98
CA PRO A 566 18.48 2.86 32.79
C PRO A 566 19.34 3.46 31.68
N GLY A 567 19.25 2.91 30.47
CA GLY A 567 20.13 3.27 29.36
C GLY A 567 20.02 2.34 28.15
N ARG A 568 20.73 2.68 27.08
CA ARG A 568 20.90 1.79 25.92
C ARG A 568 22.23 1.06 26.06
N TYR A 569 22.24 -0.23 25.75
CA TYR A 569 23.39 -1.11 25.89
C TYR A 569 23.56 -1.97 24.64
N LEU A 570 24.80 -2.24 24.27
CA LEU A 570 25.17 -3.27 23.31
C LEU A 570 25.57 -4.53 24.08
N MET A 571 24.83 -5.61 23.84
CA MET A 571 25.19 -6.95 24.26
C MET A 571 25.92 -7.64 23.12
N GLN A 572 27.09 -8.17 23.42
CA GLN A 572 27.93 -8.92 22.50
C GLN A 572 28.15 -10.31 23.07
N LEU A 573 27.89 -11.34 22.27
CA LEU A 573 28.23 -12.71 22.56
C LEU A 573 29.36 -13.13 21.62
N GLU A 574 30.49 -13.54 22.19
CA GLU A 574 31.64 -14.05 21.46
C GLU A 574 31.77 -15.56 21.70
N ILE A 575 31.96 -16.32 20.62
CA ILE A 575 32.17 -17.76 20.63
C ILE A 575 33.54 -18.06 20.04
N THR A 576 34.35 -18.80 20.77
CA THR A 576 35.66 -19.29 20.31
C THR A 576 35.63 -20.81 20.32
N ALA A 577 35.64 -21.43 19.14
CA ALA A 577 35.85 -22.87 19.01
C ALA A 577 37.34 -23.17 18.81
N GLU A 578 37.76 -24.37 19.21
CA GLU A 578 39.15 -24.80 19.13
C GLU A 578 39.75 -24.61 17.72
N GLY A 579 40.88 -23.91 17.64
CA GLY A 579 41.58 -23.63 16.39
C GLY A 579 40.86 -22.69 15.41
N THR A 580 39.85 -21.93 15.87
CA THR A 580 39.11 -20.98 15.01
C THR A 580 39.20 -19.54 15.51
N VAL A 581 38.96 -18.59 14.60
CA VAL A 581 38.81 -17.17 14.95
C VAL A 581 37.48 -16.97 15.68
N PRO A 582 37.44 -16.18 16.78
CA PRO A 582 36.21 -15.90 17.51
C PRO A 582 35.12 -15.33 16.59
N VAL A 583 33.90 -15.82 16.75
CA VAL A 583 32.71 -15.31 16.06
C VAL A 583 31.83 -14.53 17.02
N ARG A 584 31.18 -13.49 16.52
CA ARG A 584 30.41 -12.56 17.35
C ARG A 584 28.96 -12.49 16.91
N GLY A 585 28.07 -12.44 17.88
CA GLY A 585 26.68 -12.03 17.73
C GLY A 585 26.43 -10.80 18.59
N GLU A 586 25.64 -9.85 18.08
CA GLU A 586 25.36 -8.60 18.77
C GLU A 586 23.86 -8.37 18.89
N ARG A 587 23.44 -7.73 20.00
CA ARG A 587 22.07 -7.31 20.23
C ARG A 587 22.03 -6.03 21.04
N VAL A 588 21.29 -5.04 20.56
CA VAL A 588 21.00 -3.83 21.33
C VAL A 588 19.85 -4.11 22.28
N LEU A 589 19.97 -3.63 23.52
CA LEU A 589 18.91 -3.65 24.53
C LEU A 589 18.77 -2.28 25.18
N THR A 590 17.54 -1.93 25.59
CA THR A 590 17.25 -0.70 26.33
C THR A 590 16.73 -1.07 27.71
N VAL A 591 17.48 -0.70 28.75
CA VAL A 591 17.02 -0.82 30.14
C VAL A 591 16.18 0.41 30.48
N ARG A 592 14.92 0.19 30.87
CA ARG A 592 14.04 1.26 31.38
C ARG A 592 13.97 1.19 32.89
N GLY A 593 14.11 2.36 33.53
CA GLY A 593 13.91 2.48 34.97
C GLY A 593 12.48 2.13 35.37
N GLY A 594 12.33 1.58 36.58
CA GLY A 594 11.02 1.36 37.17
C GLY A 594 10.23 2.67 37.25
N ARG A 595 8.99 2.66 36.79
CA ARG A 595 7.99 3.65 37.19
C ARG A 595 7.17 3.07 38.32
#